data_AF-A0A563DYK7-F1
#
_entry.id   AF-A0A563DYK7-F1
#
_cell.length_a   1.000
_cell.length_b   1.000
_cell.length_c   1.000
_cell.angle_alpha   90.00
_cell.angle_beta   90.00
_cell.angle_gamma   90.00
#
_symmetry.space_group_name_H-M   'P 1'
#
loop_
_entity.id
_entity.type
_entity.pdbx_description
1 polymer ?
#
loop_
_entity_poly.entity_id
_entity_poly.type
_entity_poly.pdbx_seq_one_letter_code
_entity_poly.pdbx_strand_id
1 'polypeptide(L)'
;MQSYQVDASSGSRLIGGDMLEWSDLDHTPGLSSAGYLVARLVHQTHATRVLLAGPRAAALVDSVPASVETDLLVRGLPDARRLATMGGSLGHLQIYCGGLDRYHPEVPYDLIIALDGPETLLTPDSVGLSHAEVAARIGGWVAPKGTVAMLFNNELGLDSMLRLELRSMYDADDQWHHGAPGFDARRPYVRELPEALAGAGLSIDVKYSVFPSRENLSLLISDAAAQDEHVAAGLHAAVARTEGSHFATNPALIDPYTLTRQVMDAGLTADLAPVWLLIAHPSAGSSSLETSLPAVISADHDALPEWTAVMTFDQADEKNPWTCSVHTPRGATTMSERRVTRDTSVLAMELSPGRLLEADLREACAGGNLAHVRVLVQRYAAWIRDDAAWKGHADQRFFAVPSNVIVRSDGSFTLFDASWSWSETLSADVAVLRGIRDFCRRMLQSGAEHPWKPDISPDDLAHTMSTMIDLSWSAQAIEAVGSREAELEVVVHGGNAMAESNALAANLESGASQLTATPGPSRGYRESLATSGRMSHELYQRGGQVQWLEATLRARDARVGELEHTLGQVRDSTSFKIGRGVTYPGRAAMGSARHAAISMLPPGFVPRARLAVRRLLNAQARR
;
A
#
# COMPACT_ATOMS: atom_id res chain seq x y z
N MET A 1 20.29 42.40 -15.50
CA MET A 1 20.32 41.14 -16.26
C MET A 1 21.48 40.29 -15.78
N GLN A 2 21.20 39.30 -14.94
CA GLN A 2 22.17 38.24 -14.65
C GLN A 2 22.31 37.40 -15.93
N SER A 3 23.55 37.19 -16.39
CA SER A 3 23.82 36.34 -17.54
C SER A 3 23.86 34.89 -17.06
N TYR A 4 22.75 34.17 -17.18
CA TYR A 4 22.71 32.74 -16.89
C TYR A 4 23.44 31.94 -17.96
N GLN A 5 24.15 30.89 -17.56
CA GLN A 5 24.60 29.88 -18.50
C GLN A 5 23.37 29.10 -18.99
N VAL A 6 23.31 28.79 -20.28
CA VAL A 6 22.20 28.05 -20.87
C VAL A 6 22.66 26.64 -21.22
N ASP A 7 21.94 25.62 -20.76
CA ASP A 7 22.19 24.24 -21.16
C ASP A 7 21.78 24.04 -22.63
N ALA A 8 22.71 23.56 -23.44
CA ALA A 8 22.51 23.45 -24.89
C ALA A 8 21.44 22.41 -25.28
N SER A 9 21.16 21.42 -24.42
CA SER A 9 20.23 20.33 -24.73
C SER A 9 18.78 20.65 -24.40
N SER A 10 18.54 21.43 -23.35
CA SER A 10 17.21 21.75 -22.84
C SER A 10 16.83 23.22 -23.05
N GLY A 11 17.80 24.11 -23.30
CA GLY A 11 17.58 25.56 -23.26
C GLY A 11 17.39 26.11 -21.85
N SER A 12 17.57 25.28 -20.82
CA SER A 12 17.37 25.66 -19.41
C SER A 12 18.45 26.64 -18.95
N ARG A 13 18.06 27.60 -18.11
CA ARG A 13 18.97 28.57 -17.49
C ARG A 13 19.54 27.97 -16.21
N LEU A 14 20.86 27.79 -16.16
CA LEU A 14 21.56 27.35 -14.96
C LEU A 14 21.74 28.56 -14.03
N ILE A 15 21.05 28.53 -12.89
CA ILE A 15 21.09 29.59 -11.87
C ILE A 15 22.10 29.28 -10.76
N GLY A 16 22.73 28.11 -10.83
CA GLY A 16 23.78 27.63 -9.95
C GLY A 16 23.27 26.67 -8.87
N GLY A 17 24.16 25.77 -8.45
CA GLY A 17 23.85 24.74 -7.45
C GLY A 17 23.08 23.57 -8.05
N ASP A 18 22.98 23.53 -9.38
CA ASP A 18 22.38 22.47 -10.16
C ASP A 18 23.03 21.11 -9.86
N MET A 19 22.18 20.08 -9.75
CA MET A 19 22.61 18.71 -9.53
C MET A 19 22.68 17.99 -10.88
N LEU A 20 23.91 17.69 -11.33
CA LEU A 20 24.18 17.23 -12.70
C LEU A 20 23.68 15.82 -13.00
N GLU A 21 23.68 14.93 -12.01
CA GLU A 21 23.34 13.49 -12.16
C GLU A 21 22.13 13.06 -11.32
N TRP A 22 21.54 13.98 -10.56
CA TRP A 22 20.40 13.70 -9.68
C TRP A 22 19.07 14.02 -10.37
N SER A 23 18.06 13.20 -10.10
CA SER A 23 16.72 13.29 -10.68
C SER A 23 15.70 13.10 -9.57
N ASP A 24 14.97 14.16 -9.23
CA ASP A 24 13.87 14.09 -8.28
C ASP A 24 12.59 13.56 -8.97
N LEU A 25 12.48 13.68 -10.30
CA LEU A 25 11.29 13.21 -11.04
C LEU A 25 11.17 11.68 -11.08
N ASP A 26 12.27 10.94 -10.95
CA ASP A 26 12.23 9.47 -10.86
C ASP A 26 11.54 8.98 -9.58
N HIS A 27 11.39 9.86 -8.59
CA HIS A 27 10.71 9.61 -7.32
C HIS A 27 9.39 10.38 -7.21
N THR A 28 8.95 11.06 -8.28
CA THR A 28 7.72 11.87 -8.27
C THR A 28 6.50 11.00 -8.56
N PRO A 29 5.56 10.86 -7.61
CA PRO A 29 4.48 9.87 -7.67
C PRO A 29 3.14 10.51 -8.11
N GLY A 30 2.01 9.80 -7.93
CA GLY A 30 0.68 10.21 -8.38
C GLY A 30 0.21 11.56 -7.80
N LEU A 31 0.11 12.56 -8.69
CA LEU A 31 -0.31 13.94 -8.36
C LEU A 31 -1.68 14.31 -8.96
N SER A 32 -2.53 13.34 -9.31
CA SER A 32 -3.75 13.58 -10.09
C SER A 32 -4.72 14.59 -9.48
N SER A 33 -4.98 14.53 -8.16
CA SER A 33 -5.85 15.53 -7.51
C SER A 33 -5.20 16.91 -7.42
N ALA A 34 -3.88 16.96 -7.23
CA ALA A 34 -3.13 18.22 -7.26
C ALA A 34 -3.11 18.83 -8.66
N GLY A 35 -2.98 18.03 -9.72
CA GLY A 35 -3.05 18.47 -11.11
C GLY A 35 -4.40 19.08 -11.47
N TYR A 36 -5.50 18.44 -11.04
CA TYR A 36 -6.83 19.03 -11.18
C TYR A 36 -6.94 20.39 -10.48
N LEU A 37 -6.46 20.47 -9.22
CA LEU A 37 -6.49 21.72 -8.47
C LEU A 37 -5.65 22.81 -9.13
N VAL A 38 -4.46 22.50 -9.65
CA VAL A 38 -3.61 23.46 -10.40
C VAL A 38 -4.34 23.98 -11.62
N ALA A 39 -4.94 23.09 -12.44
CA ALA A 39 -5.72 23.51 -13.61
C ALA A 39 -6.88 24.45 -13.21
N ARG A 40 -7.58 24.14 -12.11
CA ARG A 40 -8.66 24.98 -11.58
C ARG A 40 -8.15 26.33 -11.09
N LEU A 41 -7.03 26.38 -10.38
CA LEU A 41 -6.42 27.62 -9.89
C LEU A 41 -6.04 28.53 -11.06
N VAL A 42 -5.34 28.00 -12.07
CA VAL A 42 -4.95 28.78 -13.26
C VAL A 42 -6.17 29.41 -13.93
N HIS A 43 -7.27 28.66 -14.07
CA HIS A 43 -8.51 29.15 -14.65
C HIS A 43 -9.21 30.20 -13.77
N GLN A 44 -9.31 29.99 -12.45
CA GLN A 44 -10.04 30.89 -11.55
C GLN A 44 -9.30 32.21 -11.28
N THR A 45 -7.97 32.18 -11.23
CA THR A 45 -7.17 33.39 -10.97
C THR A 45 -6.90 34.19 -12.25
N HIS A 46 -7.32 33.68 -13.41
CA HIS A 46 -6.96 34.21 -14.73
C HIS A 46 -5.46 34.46 -14.86
N ALA A 47 -4.64 33.53 -14.33
CA ALA A 47 -3.20 33.71 -14.25
C ALA A 47 -2.58 33.84 -15.64
N THR A 48 -1.80 34.90 -15.84
CA THR A 48 -1.04 35.11 -17.08
C THR A 48 0.39 34.61 -16.97
N ARG A 49 0.93 34.61 -15.74
CA ARG A 49 2.27 34.15 -15.43
C ARG A 49 2.27 33.21 -14.22
N VAL A 50 2.77 31.98 -14.43
CA VAL A 50 2.79 30.90 -13.43
C VAL A 50 4.23 30.47 -13.13
N LEU A 51 4.53 30.23 -11.85
CA LEU A 51 5.74 29.55 -11.41
C LEU A 51 5.40 28.17 -10.84
N LEU A 52 5.98 27.12 -11.40
CA LEU A 52 5.97 25.77 -10.81
C LEU A 52 7.33 25.53 -10.12
N ALA A 53 7.34 25.62 -8.80
CA ALA A 53 8.54 25.53 -7.98
C ALA A 53 8.70 24.13 -7.37
N GLY A 54 9.78 23.45 -7.76
CA GLY A 54 10.10 22.09 -7.33
C GLY A 54 9.65 21.01 -8.32
N PRO A 55 10.22 19.80 -8.22
CA PRO A 55 9.94 18.68 -9.13
C PRO A 55 8.47 18.26 -9.13
N ARG A 56 7.77 18.26 -7.98
CA ARG A 56 6.36 17.87 -7.92
C ARG A 56 5.47 18.89 -8.61
N ALA A 57 5.72 20.17 -8.38
CA ALA A 57 5.00 21.23 -9.08
C ALA A 57 5.30 21.17 -10.59
N ALA A 58 6.56 20.99 -10.97
CA ALA A 58 6.98 20.93 -12.37
C ALA A 58 6.41 19.71 -13.12
N ALA A 59 6.20 18.57 -12.44
CA ALA A 59 5.52 17.40 -13.00
C ALA A 59 4.07 17.69 -13.44
N LEU A 60 3.46 18.78 -12.94
CA LEU A 60 2.11 19.22 -13.31
C LEU A 60 2.09 20.23 -14.47
N VAL A 61 3.18 20.37 -15.22
CA VAL A 61 3.29 21.31 -16.35
C VAL A 61 2.16 21.14 -17.38
N ASP A 62 1.69 19.91 -17.62
CA ASP A 62 0.59 19.60 -18.54
C ASP A 62 -0.79 20.09 -18.04
N SER A 63 -0.90 20.45 -16.76
CA SER A 63 -2.11 21.03 -16.18
C SER A 63 -2.23 22.53 -16.44
N VAL A 64 -1.18 23.16 -17.00
CA VAL A 64 -1.15 24.58 -17.32
C VAL A 64 -1.49 24.79 -18.81
N PRO A 65 -2.45 25.67 -19.17
CA PRO A 65 -2.78 25.95 -20.55
C PRO A 65 -1.61 26.56 -21.33
N ALA A 66 -1.46 26.20 -22.61
CA ALA A 66 -0.38 26.69 -23.47
C ALA A 66 -0.35 28.21 -23.70
N SER A 67 -1.42 28.93 -23.35
CA SER A 67 -1.53 30.38 -23.43
C SER A 67 -0.88 31.13 -22.25
N VAL A 68 -0.46 30.42 -21.19
CA VAL A 68 0.05 31.01 -19.96
C VAL A 68 1.58 30.99 -19.95
N GLU A 69 2.22 32.10 -19.60
CA GLU A 69 3.67 32.17 -19.43
C GLU A 69 4.08 31.34 -18.22
N THR A 70 4.84 30.27 -18.44
CA THR A 70 5.16 29.29 -17.40
C THR A 70 6.66 29.23 -17.15
N ASP A 71 7.05 29.49 -15.91
CA ASP A 71 8.42 29.30 -15.42
C ASP A 71 8.47 28.02 -14.56
N LEU A 72 9.45 27.15 -14.80
CA LEU A 72 9.73 25.97 -13.97
C LEU A 72 11.02 26.19 -13.19
N LEU A 73 11.04 25.81 -11.92
CA LEU A 73 12.24 25.80 -11.08
C LEU A 73 12.48 24.38 -10.55
N VAL A 74 13.56 23.76 -11.00
CA VAL A 74 14.00 22.43 -10.54
C VAL A 74 15.49 22.45 -10.24
N ARG A 75 15.98 21.57 -9.37
CA ARG A 75 17.41 21.52 -9.04
C ARG A 75 18.21 20.53 -9.88
N GLY A 76 17.57 19.47 -10.39
CA GLY A 76 18.20 18.44 -11.19
C GLY A 76 18.28 18.81 -12.68
N LEU A 77 19.47 18.73 -13.27
CA LEU A 77 19.65 18.93 -14.71
C LEU A 77 18.98 17.82 -15.56
N PRO A 78 19.01 16.53 -15.16
CA PRO A 78 18.21 15.49 -15.82
C PRO A 78 16.71 15.82 -15.85
N ASP A 79 16.17 16.36 -14.76
CA ASP A 79 14.77 16.77 -14.66
C ASP A 79 14.45 17.92 -15.61
N ALA A 80 15.29 18.96 -15.62
CA ALA A 80 15.15 20.10 -16.51
C ALA A 80 15.11 19.68 -17.99
N ARG A 81 15.95 18.72 -18.39
CA ARG A 81 15.96 18.15 -19.76
C ARG A 81 14.70 17.36 -20.08
N ARG A 82 14.21 16.56 -19.13
CA ARG A 82 12.95 15.80 -19.28
C ARG A 82 11.76 16.75 -19.41
N LEU A 83 11.68 17.76 -18.56
CA LEU A 83 10.61 18.77 -18.55
C LEU A 83 10.62 19.65 -19.81
N ALA A 84 11.79 19.97 -20.37
CA ALA A 84 11.87 20.67 -21.65
C ALA A 84 11.21 19.88 -22.79
N THR A 85 11.28 18.55 -22.72
CA THR A 85 10.64 17.66 -23.70
C THR A 85 9.13 17.55 -23.44
N MET A 86 8.72 17.39 -22.18
CA MET A 86 7.31 17.28 -21.79
C MET A 86 6.53 18.57 -22.07
N GLY A 87 7.07 19.71 -21.66
CA GLY A 87 6.45 21.02 -21.82
C GLY A 87 6.56 21.62 -23.23
N GLY A 88 7.00 20.84 -24.24
CA GLY A 88 7.18 21.31 -25.61
C GLY A 88 5.90 21.81 -26.30
N SER A 89 4.72 21.52 -25.74
CA SER A 89 3.42 22.06 -26.18
C SER A 89 3.11 23.46 -25.65
N LEU A 90 3.84 23.96 -24.64
CA LEU A 90 3.64 25.31 -24.11
C LEU A 90 4.30 26.35 -25.03
N GLY A 91 3.55 27.40 -25.37
CA GLY A 91 4.07 28.48 -26.23
C GLY A 91 5.19 29.31 -25.58
N HIS A 92 5.16 29.40 -24.24
CA HIS A 92 6.09 30.20 -23.45
C HIS A 92 6.51 29.45 -22.17
N LEU A 93 7.54 28.60 -22.30
CA LEU A 93 8.14 27.87 -21.19
C LEU A 93 9.57 28.37 -20.93
N GLN A 94 9.92 28.69 -19.68
CA GLN A 94 11.31 28.87 -19.26
C GLN A 94 11.62 27.91 -18.11
N ILE A 95 12.78 27.26 -18.17
CA ILE A 95 13.22 26.32 -17.14
C ILE A 95 14.47 26.88 -16.48
N TYR A 96 14.42 26.98 -15.15
CA TYR A 96 15.53 27.38 -14.30
C TYR A 96 16.03 26.15 -13.54
N CYS A 97 17.32 25.85 -13.69
CA CYS A 97 17.97 24.71 -13.06
C CYS A 97 18.92 25.20 -11.95
N GLY A 98 18.59 24.89 -10.69
CA GLY A 98 19.38 25.23 -9.52
C GLY A 98 18.55 25.36 -8.24
N GLY A 99 19.17 25.83 -7.16
CA GLY A 99 18.52 25.97 -5.86
C GLY A 99 17.60 27.19 -5.79
N LEU A 100 16.49 27.06 -5.08
CA LEU A 100 15.53 28.16 -4.83
C LEU A 100 16.18 29.36 -4.15
N ASP A 101 17.26 29.14 -3.37
CA ASP A 101 17.98 30.22 -2.70
C ASP A 101 18.69 31.19 -3.66
N ARG A 102 18.94 30.76 -4.89
CA ARG A 102 19.63 31.51 -5.96
C ARG A 102 18.68 32.06 -7.02
N TYR A 103 17.39 31.73 -6.90
CA TYR A 103 16.37 32.20 -7.82
C TYR A 103 15.85 33.59 -7.44
N HIS A 104 15.88 34.50 -8.40
CA HIS A 104 15.42 35.88 -8.22
C HIS A 104 14.61 36.31 -9.44
N PRO A 105 13.26 36.22 -9.39
CA PRO A 105 12.43 36.64 -10.50
C PRO A 105 12.48 38.17 -10.66
N GLU A 106 12.55 38.64 -11.91
CA GLU A 106 12.53 40.08 -12.21
C GLU A 106 11.13 40.68 -12.09
N VAL A 107 10.09 39.85 -12.24
CA VAL A 107 8.68 40.22 -12.25
C VAL A 107 7.92 39.24 -11.34
N PRO A 108 6.95 39.71 -10.52
CA PRO A 108 6.15 38.82 -9.70
C PRO A 108 5.21 37.93 -10.52
N TYR A 109 4.71 36.86 -9.91
CA TYR A 109 3.82 35.86 -10.52
C TYR A 109 2.37 36.04 -10.10
N ASP A 110 1.44 35.74 -11.00
CA ASP A 110 0.01 35.70 -10.68
C ASP A 110 -0.35 34.43 -9.92
N LEU A 111 0.36 33.33 -10.17
CA LEU A 111 0.18 32.06 -9.48
C LEU A 111 1.51 31.37 -9.24
N ILE A 112 1.76 30.93 -8.01
CA ILE A 112 2.92 30.09 -7.67
C ILE A 112 2.43 28.77 -7.08
N ILE A 113 2.92 27.66 -7.61
CA ILE A 113 2.67 26.31 -7.09
C ILE A 113 4.00 25.77 -6.53
N ALA A 114 4.05 25.51 -5.23
CA ALA A 114 5.22 24.97 -4.55
C ALA A 114 4.81 23.73 -3.72
N LEU A 115 5.00 22.55 -4.30
CA LEU A 115 4.57 21.28 -3.69
C LEU A 115 5.70 20.53 -2.98
N ASP A 116 6.84 21.19 -2.83
CA ASP A 116 8.08 20.63 -2.31
C ASP A 116 8.60 21.47 -1.13
N GLY A 117 9.27 20.82 -0.18
CA GLY A 117 9.87 21.49 0.97
C GLY A 117 11.31 21.99 0.70
N PRO A 118 11.95 22.68 1.67
CA PRO A 118 13.33 23.13 1.54
C PRO A 118 14.30 22.00 1.18
N GLU A 119 14.05 20.77 1.64
CA GLU A 119 14.87 19.59 1.35
C GLU A 119 14.95 19.22 -0.14
N THR A 120 13.96 19.66 -0.93
CA THR A 120 13.84 19.38 -2.37
C THR A 120 14.00 20.64 -3.22
N LEU A 121 13.66 21.81 -2.68
CA LEU A 121 13.80 23.10 -3.37
C LEU A 121 15.24 23.66 -3.32
N LEU A 122 16.04 23.24 -2.35
CA LEU A 122 17.44 23.63 -2.20
C LEU A 122 18.39 22.55 -2.69
N THR A 123 19.68 22.89 -2.76
CA THR A 123 20.72 21.97 -3.20
C THR A 123 21.77 21.78 -2.10
N PRO A 124 22.60 20.72 -2.16
CA PRO A 124 23.63 20.48 -1.15
C PRO A 124 24.62 21.64 -0.92
N ASP A 125 24.74 22.54 -1.91
CA ASP A 125 25.60 23.73 -1.83
C ASP A 125 24.90 24.95 -1.19
N SER A 126 23.62 24.84 -0.82
CA SER A 126 22.85 25.91 -0.19
C SER A 126 23.16 26.01 1.31
N VAL A 127 23.05 27.21 1.88
CA VAL A 127 23.23 27.46 3.33
C VAL A 127 22.07 26.87 4.18
N GLY A 128 21.03 26.35 3.54
CA GLY A 128 19.78 25.90 4.16
C GLY A 128 18.78 27.04 4.36
N LEU A 129 17.49 26.71 4.32
CA LEU A 129 16.39 27.60 4.69
C LEU A 129 15.37 26.80 5.49
N SER A 130 14.74 27.45 6.47
CA SER A 130 13.54 26.96 7.13
C SER A 130 12.33 26.99 6.18
N HIS A 131 11.28 26.23 6.53
CA HIS A 131 10.00 26.26 5.82
C HIS A 131 9.39 27.66 5.83
N ALA A 132 9.53 28.40 6.94
CA ALA A 132 9.05 29.78 7.05
C ALA A 132 9.83 30.73 6.13
N GLU A 133 11.15 30.57 6.00
CA GLU A 133 11.97 31.37 5.08
C GLU A 133 11.68 31.04 3.61
N VAL A 134 11.44 29.76 3.28
CA VAL A 134 10.97 29.36 1.95
C VAL A 134 9.63 30.02 1.64
N ALA A 135 8.67 29.94 2.56
CA ALA A 135 7.37 30.59 2.42
C ALA A 135 7.48 32.12 2.26
N ALA A 136 8.37 32.77 3.03
CA ALA A 136 8.62 34.21 2.92
C ALA A 136 9.25 34.60 1.58
N ARG A 137 10.20 33.80 1.06
CA ARG A 137 10.77 34.02 -0.27
C ARG A 137 9.72 33.89 -1.37
N ILE A 138 8.95 32.80 -1.35
CA ILE A 138 7.89 32.56 -2.32
C ILE A 138 6.82 33.66 -2.23
N GLY A 139 6.37 34.01 -1.03
CA GLY A 139 5.40 35.09 -0.80
C GLY A 139 5.88 36.45 -1.35
N GLY A 140 7.18 36.73 -1.28
CA GLY A 140 7.79 37.92 -1.88
C GLY A 140 7.79 37.94 -3.41
N TRP A 141 7.49 36.82 -4.08
CA TRP A 141 7.38 36.72 -5.54
C TRP A 141 5.94 36.73 -6.04
N VAL A 142 4.96 36.68 -5.15
CA VAL A 142 3.54 36.71 -5.52
C VAL A 142 3.12 38.14 -5.84
N ALA A 143 2.44 38.34 -6.96
CA ALA A 143 1.87 39.63 -7.33
C ALA A 143 0.80 40.04 -6.31
N PRO A 144 0.47 41.34 -6.13
CA PRO A 144 -0.49 41.79 -5.10
C PRO A 144 -1.90 41.15 -5.16
N LYS A 145 -2.31 40.65 -6.32
CA LYS A 145 -3.57 39.90 -6.54
C LYS A 145 -3.33 38.43 -6.89
N GLY A 146 -2.10 37.96 -6.70
CA GLY A 146 -1.71 36.61 -7.02
C GLY A 146 -2.13 35.61 -5.96
N THR A 147 -1.99 34.34 -6.30
CA THR A 147 -2.28 33.20 -5.43
C THR A 147 -1.03 32.34 -5.30
N VAL A 148 -0.88 31.70 -4.15
CA VAL A 148 0.16 30.70 -3.94
C VAL A 148 -0.47 29.44 -3.36
N ALA A 149 -0.09 28.28 -3.91
CA ALA A 149 -0.37 26.97 -3.35
C ALA A 149 0.92 26.36 -2.78
N MET A 150 0.91 26.00 -1.50
CA MET A 150 2.07 25.43 -0.81
C MET A 150 1.71 24.13 -0.09
N LEU A 151 2.58 23.14 -0.23
CA LEU A 151 2.48 21.85 0.45
C LEU A 151 3.37 21.81 1.70
N PHE A 152 2.82 21.42 2.84
CA PHE A 152 3.54 21.25 4.09
C PHE A 152 3.38 19.81 4.59
N ASN A 153 4.48 19.10 4.76
CA ASN A 153 4.47 17.72 5.24
C ASN A 153 4.33 17.67 6.77
N ASN A 154 3.54 16.73 7.27
CA ASN A 154 3.30 16.51 8.69
C ASN A 154 4.11 15.32 9.21
N GLU A 155 5.10 15.58 10.07
CA GLU A 155 5.85 14.50 10.75
C GLU A 155 4.99 13.66 11.70
N LEU A 156 3.85 14.20 12.16
CA LEU A 156 2.84 13.49 12.95
C LEU A 156 1.74 12.88 12.08
N GLY A 157 1.90 12.89 10.76
CA GLY A 157 0.95 12.31 9.83
C GLY A 157 0.85 10.79 9.98
N LEU A 158 -0.34 10.24 9.73
CA LEU A 158 -0.60 8.80 9.84
C LEU A 158 0.43 7.96 9.08
N ASP A 159 0.74 8.32 7.84
CA ASP A 159 1.75 7.65 7.02
C ASP A 159 3.14 7.64 7.68
N SER A 160 3.60 8.76 8.22
CA SER A 160 4.90 8.82 8.91
C SER A 160 4.91 7.98 10.20
N MET A 161 3.81 7.96 10.96
CA MET A 161 3.72 7.22 12.22
C MET A 161 3.56 5.70 12.02
N LEU A 162 2.96 5.27 10.91
CA LEU A 162 2.63 3.87 10.66
C LEU A 162 3.71 3.13 9.87
N ARG A 163 4.56 3.85 9.12
CA ARG A 163 5.63 3.28 8.30
C ARG A 163 6.56 2.36 9.11
N LEU A 164 6.78 1.17 8.57
CA LEU A 164 7.73 0.20 9.14
C LEU A 164 9.20 0.48 8.75
N GLU A 165 9.44 1.34 7.76
CA GLU A 165 10.78 1.62 7.24
C GLU A 165 11.60 2.44 8.23
N LEU A 166 12.27 1.74 9.14
CA LEU A 166 13.03 2.30 10.26
C LEU A 166 14.34 3.02 9.86
N ARG A 167 14.79 2.91 8.60
CA ARG A 167 16.18 3.24 8.21
C ARG A 167 16.36 4.00 6.88
N SER A 168 15.33 4.65 6.32
CA SER A 168 15.56 5.52 5.15
C SER A 168 16.51 6.69 5.43
N MET A 169 16.65 7.11 6.70
CA MET A 169 17.44 8.29 7.10
C MET A 169 18.94 8.26 6.77
N TYR A 170 19.54 7.08 6.49
CA TYR A 170 20.99 6.97 6.22
C TYR A 170 21.35 6.19 4.96
N ASP A 171 20.36 5.60 4.28
CA ASP A 171 20.59 4.69 3.16
C ASP A 171 20.33 5.36 1.80
N ALA A 172 19.75 6.57 1.77
CA ALA A 172 19.40 7.30 0.56
C ALA A 172 20.14 8.64 0.43
N ASP A 173 20.62 8.93 -0.78
CA ASP A 173 21.40 10.14 -1.12
C ASP A 173 20.55 11.44 -1.08
N ASP A 174 19.22 11.33 -0.95
CA ASP A 174 18.28 12.45 -0.87
C ASP A 174 18.19 13.10 0.53
N GLN A 175 18.80 12.47 1.54
CA GLN A 175 18.75 12.88 2.95
C GLN A 175 19.88 13.84 3.38
N TRP A 176 20.59 14.47 2.43
CA TRP A 176 21.75 15.35 2.68
C TRP A 176 21.47 16.56 3.60
N HIS A 177 20.21 16.99 3.68
CA HIS A 177 19.78 18.14 4.49
C HIS A 177 19.79 17.86 6.00
N HIS A 178 19.78 16.59 6.41
CA HIS A 178 19.79 16.23 7.83
C HIS A 178 21.11 16.62 8.51
N GLY A 179 21.02 17.49 9.51
CA GLY A 179 22.19 18.00 10.24
C GLY A 179 22.96 19.10 9.50
N ALA A 180 22.54 19.48 8.29
CA ALA A 180 23.05 20.67 7.61
C ALA A 180 22.53 21.94 8.32
N PRO A 181 23.34 23.01 8.39
CA PRO A 181 22.91 24.28 8.97
C PRO A 181 21.75 24.88 8.16
N GLY A 182 20.95 25.73 8.79
CA GLY A 182 19.89 26.52 8.13
C GLY A 182 18.57 25.78 7.87
N PHE A 183 18.55 24.44 7.91
CA PHE A 183 17.30 23.66 7.84
C PHE A 183 16.62 23.60 9.21
N ASP A 184 15.29 23.47 9.20
CA ASP A 184 14.55 23.25 10.44
C ASP A 184 14.93 21.90 11.07
N ALA A 185 15.09 21.87 12.38
CA ALA A 185 15.32 20.62 13.11
C ALA A 185 14.07 19.70 13.14
N ARG A 186 12.89 20.28 12.87
CA ARG A 186 11.60 19.59 12.73
C ARG A 186 10.71 20.37 11.77
N ARG A 187 9.78 19.70 11.11
CA ARG A 187 8.75 20.38 10.30
C ARG A 187 7.76 21.18 11.18
N PRO A 188 7.10 22.23 10.62
CA PRO A 188 6.08 22.99 11.33
C PRO A 188 4.83 22.14 11.59
N TYR A 189 4.17 22.37 12.73
CA TYR A 189 2.88 21.75 13.03
C TYR A 189 1.72 22.57 12.44
N VAL A 190 0.56 21.94 12.23
CA VAL A 190 -0.64 22.59 11.66
C VAL A 190 -1.01 23.92 12.32
N ARG A 191 -0.89 24.00 13.65
CA ARG A 191 -1.20 25.20 14.44
C ARG A 191 -0.21 26.36 14.25
N GLU A 192 1.00 26.06 13.75
CA GLU A 192 2.07 27.04 13.52
C GLU A 192 2.00 27.62 12.10
N LEU A 193 1.33 26.93 11.16
CA LEU A 193 1.23 27.35 9.76
C LEU A 193 0.57 28.73 9.57
N PRO A 194 -0.53 29.11 10.28
CA PRO A 194 -1.12 30.44 10.13
C PRO A 194 -0.15 31.57 10.49
N GLU A 195 0.62 31.41 11.58
CA GLU A 195 1.60 32.40 12.00
C GLU A 195 2.79 32.46 11.05
N ALA A 196 3.29 31.30 10.61
CA ALA A 196 4.39 31.22 9.64
C ALA A 196 4.03 31.90 8.31
N LEU A 197 2.82 31.67 7.80
CA LEU A 197 2.34 32.31 6.57
C LEU A 197 2.03 33.80 6.75
N ALA A 198 1.46 34.20 7.90
CA ALA A 198 1.28 35.62 8.20
C ALA A 198 2.64 36.36 8.26
N GLY A 199 3.68 35.74 8.83
CA GLY A 199 5.05 36.25 8.81
C GLY A 199 5.66 36.36 7.41
N ALA A 200 5.23 35.52 6.48
CA ALA A 200 5.54 35.61 5.05
C ALA A 200 4.70 36.65 4.29
N GLY A 201 3.81 37.38 4.97
CA GLY A 201 2.91 38.34 4.35
C GLY A 201 1.76 37.69 3.57
N LEU A 202 1.39 36.46 3.90
CA LEU A 202 0.35 35.67 3.25
C LEU A 202 -0.83 35.42 4.20
N SER A 203 -2.04 35.39 3.63
CA SER A 203 -3.29 35.03 4.31
C SER A 203 -3.88 33.79 3.65
N ILE A 204 -4.27 32.81 4.46
CA ILE A 204 -4.78 31.51 3.98
C ILE A 204 -6.24 31.67 3.54
N ASP A 205 -6.53 31.28 2.31
CA ASP A 205 -7.88 31.17 1.77
C ASP A 205 -8.48 29.79 2.03
N VAL A 206 -7.72 28.72 1.74
CA VAL A 206 -8.18 27.33 1.87
C VAL A 206 -7.06 26.44 2.40
N LYS A 207 -7.40 25.51 3.30
CA LYS A 207 -6.53 24.43 3.75
C LYS A 207 -7.17 23.08 3.42
N TYR A 208 -6.39 22.22 2.76
CA TYR A 208 -6.72 20.82 2.56
C TYR A 208 -5.85 19.92 3.43
N SER A 209 -6.49 18.95 4.07
CA SER A 209 -5.85 17.75 4.59
C SER A 209 -5.69 16.75 3.45
N VAL A 210 -4.47 16.25 3.24
CA VAL A 210 -4.14 15.42 2.08
C VAL A 210 -3.73 14.02 2.50
N PHE A 211 -4.31 13.02 1.83
CA PHE A 211 -4.13 11.59 2.09
C PHE A 211 -3.77 10.85 0.80
N PRO A 212 -3.08 9.68 0.89
CA PRO A 212 -2.63 9.02 2.12
C PRO A 212 -1.17 9.34 2.51
N SER A 213 -0.39 9.99 1.66
CA SER A 213 1.02 10.28 1.96
C SER A 213 1.51 11.50 1.21
N ARG A 214 2.72 11.98 1.55
CA ARG A 214 3.35 13.04 0.76
C ARG A 214 3.69 12.56 -0.65
N GLU A 215 3.87 11.26 -0.84
CA GLU A 215 4.12 10.60 -2.11
C GLU A 215 2.82 10.19 -2.83
N ASN A 216 1.64 10.58 -2.34
CA ASN A 216 0.41 10.26 -3.05
C ASN A 216 -0.67 11.27 -2.65
N LEU A 217 -0.92 12.25 -3.52
CA LEU A 217 -1.89 13.29 -3.26
C LEU A 217 -3.23 12.93 -3.92
N SER A 218 -3.78 11.76 -3.61
CA SER A 218 -5.00 11.24 -4.24
C SER A 218 -6.28 11.74 -3.58
N LEU A 219 -6.26 12.16 -2.31
CA LEU A 219 -7.45 12.67 -1.63
C LEU A 219 -7.15 13.97 -0.88
N LEU A 220 -7.85 15.05 -1.22
CA LEU A 220 -7.79 16.35 -0.55
C LEU A 220 -9.15 16.63 0.10
N ILE A 221 -9.14 16.95 1.39
CA ILE A 221 -10.34 17.26 2.18
C ILE A 221 -10.18 18.63 2.82
N SER A 222 -11.05 19.57 2.49
CA SER A 222 -11.05 20.89 3.11
C SER A 222 -11.50 20.82 4.57
N ASP A 223 -11.09 21.79 5.39
CA ASP A 223 -11.54 21.89 6.78
C ASP A 223 -13.07 21.94 6.91
N ALA A 224 -13.75 22.63 5.98
CA ALA A 224 -15.21 22.72 5.97
C ALA A 224 -15.86 21.35 5.75
N ALA A 225 -15.33 20.55 4.81
CA ALA A 225 -15.82 19.19 4.57
C ALA A 225 -15.55 18.26 5.75
N ALA A 226 -14.37 18.36 6.38
CA ALA A 226 -13.98 17.50 7.49
C ALA A 226 -14.86 17.67 8.74
N GLN A 227 -15.55 18.82 8.89
CA GLN A 227 -16.42 19.13 10.01
C GLN A 227 -17.91 18.95 9.70
N ASP A 228 -18.28 18.59 8.45
CA ASP A 228 -19.68 18.40 8.06
C ASP A 228 -20.15 16.96 8.37
N GLU A 229 -21.03 16.84 9.36
CA GLU A 229 -21.62 15.56 9.79
C GLU A 229 -22.40 14.84 8.67
N HIS A 230 -22.93 15.54 7.67
CA HIS A 230 -23.73 14.92 6.60
C HIS A 230 -22.87 14.08 5.66
N VAL A 231 -21.60 14.43 5.49
CA VAL A 231 -20.65 13.70 4.62
C VAL A 231 -19.62 12.90 5.37
N ALA A 232 -19.55 13.03 6.70
CA ALA A 232 -18.59 12.33 7.54
C ALA A 232 -18.49 10.83 7.19
N ALA A 233 -19.61 10.11 7.12
CA ALA A 233 -19.60 8.67 6.80
C ALA A 233 -18.99 8.37 5.41
N GLY A 234 -19.35 9.14 4.39
CA GLY A 234 -18.80 9.00 3.03
C GLY A 234 -17.32 9.37 2.96
N LEU A 235 -16.90 10.41 3.68
CA LEU A 235 -15.50 10.81 3.81
C LEU A 235 -14.68 9.73 4.53
N HIS A 236 -15.20 9.15 5.61
CA HIS A 236 -14.53 8.07 6.33
C HIS A 236 -14.30 6.87 5.40
N ALA A 237 -15.30 6.51 4.58
CA ALA A 237 -15.15 5.48 3.57
C ALA A 237 -14.07 5.82 2.52
N ALA A 238 -14.06 7.06 2.02
CA ALA A 238 -13.08 7.52 1.04
C ALA A 238 -11.65 7.49 1.60
N VAL A 239 -11.40 8.07 2.78
CA VAL A 239 -10.07 8.07 3.41
C VAL A 239 -9.63 6.65 3.72
N ALA A 240 -10.49 5.82 4.31
CA ALA A 240 -10.14 4.45 4.66
C ALA A 240 -9.82 3.58 3.42
N ARG A 241 -10.49 3.81 2.28
CA ARG A 241 -10.16 3.17 1.00
C ARG A 241 -8.79 3.64 0.50
N THR A 242 -8.54 4.94 0.51
CA THR A 242 -7.28 5.54 0.08
C THR A 242 -6.11 5.03 0.91
N GLU A 243 -6.24 5.04 2.24
CA GLU A 243 -5.24 4.51 3.17
C GLU A 243 -5.06 3.00 3.03
N GLY A 244 -6.15 2.24 2.96
CA GLY A 244 -6.10 0.79 2.79
C GLY A 244 -5.42 0.38 1.47
N SER A 245 -5.54 1.17 0.41
CA SER A 245 -4.83 0.93 -0.85
C SER A 245 -3.35 1.32 -0.75
N HIS A 246 -3.00 2.45 -0.12
CA HIS A 246 -1.61 2.85 0.11
C HIS A 246 -0.85 1.83 0.95
N PHE A 247 -1.44 1.36 2.04
CA PHE A 247 -0.82 0.36 2.91
C PHE A 247 -1.01 -1.09 2.43
N ALA A 248 -1.63 -1.32 1.28
CA ALA A 248 -1.58 -2.64 0.63
C ALA A 248 -0.19 -2.92 0.02
N THR A 249 0.51 -1.86 -0.40
CA THR A 249 1.87 -1.91 -0.98
C THR A 249 2.95 -1.40 -0.03
N ASN A 250 2.56 -0.73 1.07
CA ASN A 250 3.45 -0.22 2.11
C ASN A 250 3.15 -0.87 3.48
N PRO A 251 4.12 -1.52 4.15
CA PRO A 251 3.87 -2.19 5.42
C PRO A 251 3.56 -1.19 6.54
N ALA A 252 2.53 -1.49 7.34
CA ALA A 252 2.20 -0.75 8.55
C ALA A 252 2.38 -1.60 9.83
N LEU A 253 2.67 -0.93 10.96
CA LEU A 253 2.77 -1.55 12.29
C LEU A 253 1.41 -1.94 12.89
N ILE A 254 0.36 -1.23 12.50
CA ILE A 254 -1.00 -1.32 13.02
C ILE A 254 -1.94 -1.17 11.81
N ASP A 255 -3.11 -1.81 11.85
CA ASP A 255 -4.16 -1.65 10.84
C ASP A 255 -4.49 -0.16 10.58
N PRO A 256 -4.04 0.40 9.44
CA PRO A 256 -4.26 1.80 9.11
C PRO A 256 -5.74 2.10 8.93
N TYR A 257 -6.50 1.14 8.41
CA TYR A 257 -7.93 1.29 8.16
C TYR A 257 -8.68 1.63 9.46
N THR A 258 -8.45 0.82 10.50
CA THR A 258 -9.10 1.02 11.80
C THR A 258 -8.62 2.29 12.49
N LEU A 259 -7.32 2.59 12.44
CA LEU A 259 -6.76 3.79 13.08
C LEU A 259 -7.29 5.08 12.42
N THR A 260 -7.28 5.16 11.09
CA THR A 260 -7.80 6.31 10.34
C THR A 260 -9.24 6.60 10.72
N ARG A 261 -10.09 5.57 10.82
CA ARG A 261 -11.47 5.76 11.25
C ARG A 261 -11.57 6.34 12.66
N GLN A 262 -10.79 5.83 13.61
CA GLN A 262 -10.77 6.35 14.99
C GLN A 262 -10.30 7.80 15.05
N VAL A 263 -9.31 8.17 14.22
CA VAL A 263 -8.80 9.54 14.10
C VAL A 263 -9.88 10.49 13.58
N MET A 264 -10.61 10.08 12.55
CA MET A 264 -11.70 10.88 11.99
C MET A 264 -12.89 10.99 12.95
N ASP A 265 -13.29 9.88 13.57
CA ASP A 265 -14.35 9.86 14.61
C ASP A 265 -14.00 10.77 15.80
N ALA A 266 -12.71 10.97 16.09
CA ALA A 266 -12.21 11.87 17.13
C ALA A 266 -12.05 13.33 16.68
N GLY A 267 -12.33 13.66 15.42
CA GLY A 267 -12.17 15.01 14.86
C GLY A 267 -10.71 15.43 14.65
N LEU A 268 -9.77 14.47 14.60
CA LEU A 268 -8.32 14.72 14.47
C LEU A 268 -7.82 14.61 13.01
N THR A 269 -8.73 14.63 12.04
CA THR A 269 -8.42 14.48 10.61
C THR A 269 -7.35 15.46 10.13
N ALA A 270 -7.47 16.73 10.50
CA ALA A 270 -6.51 17.75 10.09
C ALA A 270 -5.17 17.62 10.83
N ASP A 271 -5.18 17.31 12.13
CA ASP A 271 -3.95 17.19 12.93
C ASP A 271 -3.07 16.01 12.51
N LEU A 272 -3.68 14.91 12.07
CA LEU A 272 -2.99 13.68 11.69
C LEU A 272 -2.98 13.42 10.17
N ALA A 273 -3.44 14.38 9.38
CA ALA A 273 -3.28 14.35 7.93
C ALA A 273 -1.78 14.23 7.59
N PRO A 274 -1.38 13.31 6.70
CA PRO A 274 -0.01 13.18 6.23
C PRO A 274 0.60 14.49 5.74
N VAL A 275 -0.21 15.31 5.07
CA VAL A 275 0.22 16.55 4.43
C VAL A 275 -0.90 17.58 4.45
N TRP A 276 -0.53 18.85 4.51
CA TRP A 276 -1.44 19.98 4.30
C TRP A 276 -1.12 20.70 2.99
N LEU A 277 -2.13 20.96 2.19
CA LEU A 277 -2.03 21.85 1.02
C LEU A 277 -2.76 23.15 1.33
N LEU A 278 -2.01 24.25 1.33
CA LEU A 278 -2.51 25.58 1.67
C LEU A 278 -2.59 26.43 0.41
N ILE A 279 -3.71 27.12 0.24
CA ILE A 279 -3.92 28.11 -0.80
C ILE A 279 -4.04 29.46 -0.10
N ALA A 280 -3.20 30.40 -0.51
CA ALA A 280 -3.06 31.69 0.15
C ALA A 280 -2.87 32.82 -0.86
N HIS A 281 -3.12 34.05 -0.40
CA HIS A 281 -2.87 35.27 -1.14
C HIS A 281 -2.02 36.24 -0.31
N PRO A 282 -1.44 37.30 -0.91
CA PRO A 282 -0.77 38.35 -0.14
C PRO A 282 -1.74 39.07 0.81
N SER A 283 -1.38 39.22 2.09
CA SER A 283 -2.26 39.77 3.14
C SER A 283 -2.68 41.23 2.91
N ALA A 284 -1.94 41.97 2.08
CA ALA A 284 -2.31 43.33 1.67
C ALA A 284 -3.26 43.35 0.46
N GLY A 285 -3.44 42.21 -0.20
CA GLY A 285 -4.33 42.02 -1.34
C GLY A 285 -5.70 41.49 -0.93
N SER A 286 -6.57 41.33 -1.92
CA SER A 286 -7.81 40.56 -1.80
C SER A 286 -7.62 39.20 -2.45
N SER A 287 -8.30 38.17 -1.95
CA SER A 287 -8.35 36.88 -2.65
C SER A 287 -8.80 37.08 -4.09
N SER A 288 -8.08 36.45 -5.02
CA SER A 288 -8.39 36.42 -6.45
C SER A 288 -9.28 35.23 -6.83
N LEU A 289 -9.66 34.39 -5.87
CA LEU A 289 -10.56 33.26 -6.10
C LEU A 289 -11.99 33.78 -6.35
N GLU A 290 -12.42 33.75 -7.61
CA GLU A 290 -13.77 34.19 -8.02
C GLU A 290 -14.88 33.24 -7.54
N THR A 291 -14.56 31.97 -7.25
CA THR A 291 -15.50 30.93 -6.81
C THR A 291 -14.85 30.05 -5.76
N SER A 292 -15.64 29.46 -4.86
CA SER A 292 -15.15 28.46 -3.92
C SER A 292 -14.50 27.29 -4.66
N LEU A 293 -13.37 26.83 -4.13
CA LEU A 293 -12.73 25.60 -4.58
C LEU A 293 -13.50 24.39 -4.06
N PRO A 294 -13.38 23.21 -4.71
CA PRO A 294 -14.06 22.03 -4.26
C PRO A 294 -13.68 21.63 -2.85
N ALA A 295 -14.69 21.32 -2.04
CA ALA A 295 -14.47 21.00 -0.65
C ALA A 295 -13.82 19.62 -0.46
N VAL A 296 -13.95 18.71 -1.44
CA VAL A 296 -13.22 17.44 -1.50
C VAL A 296 -12.78 17.15 -2.93
N ILE A 297 -11.55 16.65 -3.12
CA ILE A 297 -11.03 16.19 -4.42
C ILE A 297 -10.45 14.79 -4.22
N SER A 298 -10.96 13.81 -4.96
CA SER A 298 -10.50 12.42 -4.94
C SER A 298 -10.10 12.00 -6.35
N ALA A 299 -8.93 11.40 -6.50
CA ALA A 299 -8.47 10.82 -7.76
C ALA A 299 -8.11 9.35 -7.56
N ASP A 300 -8.24 8.57 -8.63
CA ASP A 300 -7.71 7.21 -8.64
C ASP A 300 -6.18 7.23 -8.51
N HIS A 301 -5.68 6.23 -7.79
CA HIS A 301 -4.26 6.02 -7.55
C HIS A 301 -3.69 5.04 -8.57
N ASP A 302 -2.47 5.31 -9.04
CA ASP A 302 -1.61 4.43 -9.86
C ASP A 302 -2.17 3.91 -11.19
N ALA A 303 -3.34 4.37 -11.62
CA ALA A 303 -3.88 4.07 -12.94
C ALA A 303 -3.22 4.94 -14.02
N LEU A 304 -3.13 4.41 -15.25
CA LEU A 304 -2.76 5.22 -16.41
C LEU A 304 -3.78 6.36 -16.62
N PRO A 305 -3.37 7.52 -17.17
CA PRO A 305 -4.22 8.71 -17.30
C PRO A 305 -5.56 8.49 -18.03
N GLU A 306 -5.63 7.53 -18.94
CA GLU A 306 -6.85 7.10 -19.66
C GLU A 306 -7.86 6.38 -18.77
N TRP A 307 -7.40 5.74 -17.69
CA TRP A 307 -8.23 5.06 -16.72
C TRP A 307 -8.56 5.96 -15.54
N THR A 308 -7.78 7.00 -15.24
CA THR A 308 -7.97 7.87 -14.07
C THR A 308 -9.21 8.76 -14.15
N ALA A 309 -10.02 8.77 -13.08
CA ALA A 309 -11.05 9.77 -12.85
C ALA A 309 -10.68 10.65 -11.64
N VAL A 310 -11.03 11.93 -11.72
CA VAL A 310 -10.99 12.88 -10.60
C VAL A 310 -12.41 13.26 -10.26
N MET A 311 -12.83 12.95 -9.03
CA MET A 311 -14.13 13.31 -8.47
C MET A 311 -13.96 14.52 -7.56
N THR A 312 -14.81 15.53 -7.74
CA THR A 312 -14.88 16.69 -6.87
C THR A 312 -16.23 16.78 -6.20
N PHE A 313 -16.24 17.16 -4.92
CA PHE A 313 -17.46 17.35 -4.16
C PHE A 313 -17.52 18.80 -3.68
N ASP A 314 -18.58 19.47 -4.08
CA ASP A 314 -18.87 20.86 -3.75
C ASP A 314 -20.12 20.91 -2.86
N GLN A 315 -20.13 21.86 -1.91
CA GLN A 315 -21.30 22.10 -1.08
C GLN A 315 -22.33 22.90 -1.90
N ALA A 316 -23.50 22.32 -2.15
CA ALA A 316 -24.49 22.89 -3.07
C ALA A 316 -25.59 23.71 -2.37
N ASP A 317 -26.46 23.07 -1.56
CA ASP A 317 -27.64 23.71 -0.94
C ASP A 317 -28.13 22.95 0.32
N GLU A 318 -28.90 23.60 1.21
CA GLU A 318 -29.42 23.03 2.47
C GLU A 318 -30.22 21.70 2.33
N LYS A 319 -30.75 21.39 1.15
CA LYS A 319 -31.59 20.19 0.90
C LYS A 319 -30.87 19.03 0.21
N ASN A 320 -29.83 19.32 -0.57
CA ASN A 320 -28.95 18.31 -1.14
C ASN A 320 -27.53 18.85 -0.96
N PRO A 321 -26.88 18.54 0.18
CA PRO A 321 -25.76 19.33 0.63
C PRO A 321 -24.54 19.22 -0.29
N TRP A 322 -24.45 18.19 -1.15
CA TRP A 322 -23.23 17.93 -1.91
C TRP A 322 -23.50 17.55 -3.37
N THR A 323 -22.85 18.26 -4.29
CA THR A 323 -22.80 17.92 -5.72
C THR A 323 -21.47 17.27 -6.06
N CYS A 324 -21.52 16.13 -6.73
CA CYS A 324 -20.34 15.45 -7.28
C CYS A 324 -20.15 15.84 -8.75
N SER A 325 -18.94 16.26 -9.12
CA SER A 325 -18.52 16.41 -10.52
C SER A 325 -17.37 15.45 -10.82
N VAL A 326 -17.36 14.91 -12.04
CA VAL A 326 -16.38 13.93 -12.48
C VAL A 326 -15.59 14.51 -13.64
N HIS A 327 -14.26 14.43 -13.55
CA HIS A 327 -13.32 14.96 -14.51
C HIS A 327 -12.37 13.85 -14.95
N THR A 328 -12.22 13.68 -16.26
CA THR A 328 -11.23 12.75 -16.82
C THR A 328 -10.11 13.54 -17.49
N PRO A 329 -8.82 13.29 -17.16
CA PRO A 329 -7.70 14.05 -17.71
C PRO A 329 -7.64 14.04 -19.25
N ARG A 330 -8.10 12.97 -19.88
CA ARG A 330 -8.15 12.81 -21.35
C ARG A 330 -9.50 13.18 -21.98
N GLY A 331 -10.50 13.58 -21.17
CA GLY A 331 -11.84 13.95 -21.63
C GLY A 331 -12.72 12.80 -22.13
N ALA A 332 -12.17 11.59 -22.30
CA ALA A 332 -12.96 10.40 -22.60
C ALA A 332 -13.73 9.97 -21.33
N THR A 333 -15.04 9.81 -21.45
CA THR A 333 -15.89 9.33 -20.34
C THR A 333 -15.92 7.81 -20.26
N THR A 334 -15.69 7.13 -21.38
CA THR A 334 -15.71 5.67 -21.47
C THR A 334 -14.40 5.18 -22.09
N MET A 335 -13.75 4.23 -21.42
CA MET A 335 -12.54 3.57 -21.87
C MET A 335 -12.75 2.06 -21.85
N SER A 336 -12.23 1.36 -22.87
CA SER A 336 -12.31 -0.10 -22.92
C SER A 336 -11.04 -0.66 -23.52
N GLU A 337 -10.47 -1.65 -22.84
CA GLU A 337 -9.33 -2.41 -23.33
C GLU A 337 -9.50 -3.87 -22.91
N ARG A 338 -9.30 -4.79 -23.87
CA ARG A 338 -9.54 -6.23 -23.68
C ARG A 338 -10.94 -6.48 -23.09
N ARG A 339 -11.00 -7.04 -21.87
CA ARG A 339 -12.25 -7.36 -21.16
C ARG A 339 -12.64 -6.33 -20.10
N VAL A 340 -11.85 -5.30 -19.90
CA VAL A 340 -12.11 -4.26 -18.90
C VAL A 340 -12.71 -3.05 -19.60
N THR A 341 -13.81 -2.56 -19.04
CA THR A 341 -14.45 -1.32 -19.47
C THR A 341 -14.64 -0.43 -18.25
N ARG A 342 -14.40 0.87 -18.40
CA ARG A 342 -14.72 1.89 -17.41
C ARG A 342 -15.58 2.98 -18.04
N ASP A 343 -16.76 3.21 -17.51
CA ASP A 343 -17.64 4.32 -17.87
C ASP A 343 -17.76 5.29 -16.69
N THR A 344 -16.96 6.36 -16.72
CA THR A 344 -16.94 7.40 -15.68
C THR A 344 -18.18 8.29 -15.70
N SER A 345 -19.02 8.24 -16.75
CA SER A 345 -20.25 9.03 -16.77
C SER A 345 -21.27 8.57 -15.73
N VAL A 346 -21.16 7.32 -15.27
CA VAL A 346 -22.02 6.73 -14.23
C VAL A 346 -21.50 7.00 -12.81
N LEU A 347 -20.35 7.66 -12.64
CA LEU A 347 -19.78 8.03 -11.33
C LEU A 347 -20.58 9.13 -10.59
N ALA A 348 -21.75 9.49 -11.10
CA ALA A 348 -22.61 10.51 -10.50
C ALA A 348 -23.79 9.87 -9.77
N MET A 349 -23.77 9.88 -8.43
CA MET A 349 -24.88 10.37 -7.58
C MET A 349 -24.56 10.12 -6.10
N GLU A 350 -24.28 11.23 -5.39
CA GLU A 350 -24.15 11.36 -3.93
C GLU A 350 -22.95 10.62 -3.29
N LEU A 351 -22.29 11.28 -2.32
CA LEU A 351 -21.47 10.59 -1.32
C LEU A 351 -22.42 9.65 -0.55
N SER A 352 -22.57 8.44 -1.06
CA SER A 352 -23.61 7.51 -0.61
C SER A 352 -23.50 7.31 0.92
N PRO A 353 -24.54 7.63 1.69
CA PRO A 353 -24.49 7.49 3.14
C PRO A 353 -24.43 6.00 3.48
N GLY A 354 -23.33 5.57 4.11
CA GLY A 354 -23.15 4.20 4.54
C GLY A 354 -21.71 3.87 4.94
N ARG A 355 -21.52 2.64 5.41
CA ARG A 355 -20.20 2.11 5.80
C ARG A 355 -19.72 1.15 4.73
N LEU A 356 -18.41 1.08 4.48
CA LEU A 356 -17.86 0.04 3.62
C LEU A 356 -18.05 -1.34 4.26
N LEU A 357 -18.41 -2.35 3.45
CA LEU A 357 -18.52 -3.73 3.90
C LEU A 357 -17.19 -4.25 4.45
N GLU A 358 -16.06 -3.82 3.87
CA GLU A 358 -14.73 -4.10 4.41
C GLU A 358 -14.57 -3.60 5.86
N ALA A 359 -15.13 -2.43 6.21
CA ALA A 359 -15.08 -1.91 7.58
C ALA A 359 -15.80 -2.83 8.56
N ASP A 360 -17.02 -3.24 8.21
CA ASP A 360 -17.86 -4.09 9.08
C ASP A 360 -17.25 -5.48 9.24
N LEU A 361 -16.64 -6.02 8.18
CA LEU A 361 -15.91 -7.28 8.24
C LEU A 361 -14.65 -7.18 9.12
N ARG A 362 -13.85 -6.12 8.98
CA ARG A 362 -12.65 -5.88 9.81
C ARG A 362 -13.02 -5.75 11.29
N GLU A 363 -14.06 -4.99 11.60
CA GLU A 363 -14.56 -4.82 12.98
C GLU A 363 -15.03 -6.16 13.58
N ALA A 364 -15.79 -6.95 12.81
CA ALA A 364 -16.24 -8.28 13.25
C ALA A 364 -15.07 -9.25 13.47
N CYS A 365 -14.04 -9.19 12.62
CA CYS A 365 -12.80 -9.96 12.77
C CYS A 365 -12.02 -9.54 14.02
N ALA A 366 -11.76 -8.24 14.22
CA ALA A 366 -11.03 -7.73 15.37
C ALA A 366 -11.72 -8.11 16.70
N GLY A 367 -13.05 -8.05 16.74
CA GLY A 367 -13.84 -8.49 17.90
C GLY A 367 -13.93 -10.02 18.09
N GLY A 368 -13.35 -10.81 17.19
CA GLY A 368 -13.44 -12.29 17.20
C GLY A 368 -14.85 -12.84 16.99
N ASN A 369 -15.78 -12.04 16.45
CA ASN A 369 -17.18 -12.42 16.29
C ASN A 369 -17.41 -13.18 14.98
N LEU A 370 -16.98 -14.44 14.95
CA LEU A 370 -17.12 -15.32 13.77
C LEU A 370 -18.58 -15.51 13.31
N ALA A 371 -19.55 -15.40 14.21
CA ALA A 371 -20.97 -15.47 13.85
C ALA A 371 -21.38 -14.26 13.00
N HIS A 372 -20.92 -13.06 13.38
CA HIS A 372 -21.19 -11.85 12.60
C HIS A 372 -20.45 -11.86 11.26
N VAL A 373 -19.18 -12.28 11.23
CA VAL A 373 -18.43 -12.48 9.97
C VAL A 373 -19.21 -13.39 9.02
N ARG A 374 -19.70 -14.54 9.51
CA ARG A 374 -20.51 -15.46 8.71
C ARG A 374 -21.75 -14.79 8.13
N VAL A 375 -22.50 -14.03 8.93
CA VAL A 375 -23.71 -13.33 8.47
C VAL A 375 -23.38 -12.32 7.37
N LEU A 376 -22.31 -11.53 7.52
CA LEU A 376 -21.89 -10.54 6.52
C LEU A 376 -21.48 -11.21 5.20
N VAL A 377 -20.66 -12.26 5.27
CA VAL A 377 -20.21 -13.01 4.08
C VAL A 377 -21.38 -13.70 3.38
N GLN A 378 -22.33 -14.26 4.13
CA GLN A 378 -23.54 -14.86 3.57
C GLN A 378 -24.44 -13.85 2.88
N ARG A 379 -24.65 -12.68 3.49
CA ARG A 379 -25.41 -11.58 2.87
C ARG A 379 -24.73 -11.08 1.60
N TYR A 380 -23.41 -10.92 1.64
CA TYR A 380 -22.62 -10.49 0.50
C TYR A 380 -22.75 -11.48 -0.66
N ALA A 381 -22.53 -12.78 -0.40
CA ALA A 381 -22.67 -13.82 -1.41
C ALA A 381 -24.09 -13.90 -1.99
N ALA A 382 -25.12 -13.77 -1.14
CA ALA A 382 -26.52 -13.75 -1.58
C ALA A 382 -26.81 -12.55 -2.51
N TRP A 383 -26.29 -11.37 -2.18
CA TRP A 383 -26.45 -10.17 -3.00
C TRP A 383 -25.74 -10.28 -4.37
N ILE A 384 -24.52 -10.81 -4.42
CA ILE A 384 -23.80 -11.04 -5.69
C ILE A 384 -24.54 -12.03 -6.59
N ARG A 385 -25.18 -13.05 -6.00
CA ARG A 385 -25.93 -14.09 -6.72
C ARG A 385 -27.35 -13.70 -7.12
N ASP A 386 -27.88 -12.61 -6.59
CA ASP A 386 -29.24 -12.18 -6.88
C ASP A 386 -29.32 -11.51 -8.27
N ASP A 387 -29.88 -12.22 -9.26
CA ASP A 387 -30.07 -11.67 -10.61
C ASP A 387 -30.99 -10.45 -10.65
N ALA A 388 -31.89 -10.29 -9.67
CA ALA A 388 -32.74 -9.10 -9.59
C ALA A 388 -31.93 -7.86 -9.17
N ALA A 389 -31.01 -8.01 -8.21
CA ALA A 389 -30.13 -6.94 -7.76
C ALA A 389 -29.17 -6.43 -8.85
N TRP A 390 -28.81 -7.29 -9.81
CA TRP A 390 -27.85 -7.00 -10.88
C TRP A 390 -28.49 -6.86 -12.27
N LYS A 391 -29.80 -6.70 -12.34
CA LYS A 391 -30.51 -6.59 -13.62
C LYS A 391 -30.00 -5.40 -14.42
N GLY A 392 -29.38 -5.67 -15.57
CA GLY A 392 -28.81 -4.64 -16.46
C GLY A 392 -27.36 -4.26 -16.14
N HIS A 393 -26.76 -4.81 -15.09
CA HIS A 393 -25.42 -4.47 -14.60
C HIS A 393 -24.61 -5.72 -14.15
N ALA A 394 -24.94 -6.90 -14.67
CA ALA A 394 -24.31 -8.16 -14.26
C ALA A 394 -22.80 -8.22 -14.56
N ASP A 395 -22.34 -7.42 -15.54
CA ASP A 395 -20.95 -7.18 -15.91
C ASP A 395 -20.14 -6.44 -14.83
N GLN A 396 -20.80 -5.73 -13.91
CA GLN A 396 -20.16 -5.01 -12.80
C GLN A 396 -19.84 -5.91 -11.60
N ARG A 397 -20.42 -7.13 -11.52
CA ARG A 397 -20.28 -8.06 -10.37
C ARG A 397 -18.83 -8.31 -10.00
N PHE A 398 -17.93 -8.40 -10.98
CA PHE A 398 -16.52 -8.66 -10.74
C PHE A 398 -15.88 -7.59 -9.86
N PHE A 399 -16.30 -6.33 -9.97
CA PHE A 399 -15.76 -5.17 -9.24
C PHE A 399 -16.44 -4.93 -7.89
N ALA A 400 -17.43 -5.73 -7.54
CA ALA A 400 -18.18 -5.66 -6.29
C ALA A 400 -17.41 -6.29 -5.11
N VAL A 401 -16.13 -5.94 -4.94
CA VAL A 401 -15.29 -6.38 -3.81
C VAL A 401 -15.69 -5.65 -2.52
N PRO A 402 -15.46 -6.20 -1.31
CA PRO A 402 -15.85 -5.57 -0.05
C PRO A 402 -15.33 -4.13 0.16
N SER A 403 -14.19 -3.79 -0.45
CA SER A 403 -13.60 -2.45 -0.47
C SER A 403 -14.34 -1.45 -1.39
N ASN A 404 -15.26 -1.93 -2.22
CA ASN A 404 -16.08 -1.17 -3.16
C ASN A 404 -17.60 -1.34 -2.90
N VAL A 405 -17.99 -1.95 -1.78
CA VAL A 405 -19.39 -2.19 -1.41
C VAL A 405 -19.75 -1.38 -0.18
N ILE A 406 -20.80 -0.57 -0.29
CA ILE A 406 -21.36 0.22 0.80
C ILE A 406 -22.57 -0.53 1.38
N VAL A 407 -22.60 -0.63 2.71
CA VAL A 407 -23.74 -1.04 3.53
C VAL A 407 -24.53 0.20 3.90
N ARG A 408 -25.74 0.33 3.34
CA ARG A 408 -26.66 1.43 3.67
C ARG A 408 -27.31 1.22 5.04
N SER A 409 -27.94 2.27 5.57
CA SER A 409 -28.64 2.24 6.86
C SER A 409 -29.80 1.22 6.91
N ASP A 410 -30.41 0.91 5.77
CA ASP A 410 -31.45 -0.12 5.61
C ASP A 410 -30.87 -1.56 5.50
N GLY A 411 -29.55 -1.69 5.47
CA GLY A 411 -28.84 -2.96 5.27
C GLY A 411 -28.76 -3.42 3.81
N SER A 412 -29.20 -2.63 2.84
CA SER A 412 -28.96 -2.92 1.43
C SER A 412 -27.50 -2.68 1.05
N PHE A 413 -27.04 -3.35 -0.01
CA PHE A 413 -25.70 -3.17 -0.57
C PHE A 413 -25.76 -2.39 -1.88
N THR A 414 -24.76 -1.55 -2.09
CA THR A 414 -24.54 -0.81 -3.33
C THR A 414 -23.06 -0.71 -3.63
N LEU A 415 -22.71 -0.49 -4.90
CA LEU A 415 -21.34 -0.16 -5.28
C LEU A 415 -21.01 1.27 -4.86
N PHE A 416 -19.78 1.48 -4.39
CA PHE A 416 -19.19 2.80 -4.21
C PHE A 416 -18.77 3.39 -5.57
N ASP A 417 -18.03 2.62 -6.36
CA ASP A 417 -17.66 2.90 -7.75
C ASP A 417 -18.33 1.85 -8.66
N ALA A 418 -19.36 2.29 -9.39
CA ALA A 418 -20.09 1.50 -10.39
C ALA A 418 -19.59 1.71 -11.84
N SER A 419 -18.47 2.42 -12.02
CA SER A 419 -17.94 2.74 -13.35
C SER A 419 -17.29 1.56 -14.05
N TRP A 420 -16.87 0.55 -13.30
CA TRP A 420 -16.12 -0.58 -13.82
C TRP A 420 -17.01 -1.74 -14.21
N SER A 421 -16.78 -2.30 -15.40
CA SER A 421 -17.42 -3.52 -15.85
C SER A 421 -16.47 -4.46 -16.58
N TRP A 422 -16.83 -5.75 -16.55
CA TRP A 422 -16.14 -6.82 -17.22
C TRP A 422 -16.98 -7.28 -18.40
N SER A 423 -16.47 -7.16 -19.62
CA SER A 423 -17.27 -7.35 -20.84
C SER A 423 -17.81 -8.77 -21.02
N GLU A 424 -17.15 -9.77 -20.42
CA GLU A 424 -17.62 -11.15 -20.37
C GLU A 424 -18.54 -11.38 -19.16
N THR A 425 -19.67 -12.05 -19.35
CA THR A 425 -20.52 -12.44 -18.21
C THR A 425 -19.83 -13.52 -17.38
N LEU A 426 -19.31 -13.13 -16.21
CA LEU A 426 -18.68 -14.04 -15.26
C LEU A 426 -19.73 -14.73 -14.39
N SER A 427 -19.39 -15.92 -13.88
CA SER A 427 -20.25 -16.57 -12.89
C SER A 427 -20.26 -15.74 -11.61
N ALA A 428 -21.44 -15.62 -10.98
CA ALA A 428 -21.58 -14.93 -9.71
C ALA A 428 -20.64 -15.51 -8.64
N ASP A 429 -20.42 -16.83 -8.66
CA ASP A 429 -19.51 -17.49 -7.73
C ASP A 429 -18.06 -17.03 -7.89
N VAL A 430 -17.56 -16.82 -9.11
CA VAL A 430 -16.21 -16.28 -9.34
C VAL A 430 -16.08 -14.86 -8.77
N ALA A 431 -17.10 -14.03 -8.91
CA ALA A 431 -17.13 -12.68 -8.34
C ALA A 431 -17.11 -12.71 -6.79
N VAL A 432 -17.92 -13.57 -6.17
CA VAL A 432 -17.91 -13.75 -4.70
C VAL A 432 -16.54 -14.22 -4.21
N LEU A 433 -15.96 -15.22 -4.90
CA LEU A 433 -14.65 -15.78 -4.58
C LEU A 433 -13.54 -14.74 -4.68
N ARG A 434 -13.56 -13.90 -5.73
CA ARG A 434 -12.66 -12.74 -5.83
C ARG A 434 -12.81 -11.80 -4.64
N GLY A 435 -14.04 -11.37 -4.34
CA GLY A 435 -14.30 -10.43 -3.25
C GLY A 435 -13.81 -10.91 -1.88
N ILE A 436 -14.04 -12.19 -1.57
CA ILE A 436 -13.53 -12.82 -0.34
C ILE A 436 -12.01 -12.83 -0.33
N ARG A 437 -11.36 -13.25 -1.42
CA ARG A 437 -9.90 -13.33 -1.50
C ARG A 437 -9.23 -11.97 -1.40
N ASP A 438 -9.76 -10.97 -2.09
CA ASP A 438 -9.27 -9.58 -2.02
C ASP A 438 -9.33 -9.05 -0.59
N PHE A 439 -10.47 -9.25 0.09
CA PHE A 439 -10.61 -8.89 1.51
C PHE A 439 -9.59 -9.61 2.40
N CYS A 440 -9.42 -10.93 2.24
CA CYS A 440 -8.46 -11.70 3.03
C CYS A 440 -7.03 -11.18 2.84
N ARG A 441 -6.64 -10.93 1.59
CA ARG A 441 -5.33 -10.38 1.23
C ARG A 441 -5.11 -9.00 1.87
N ARG A 442 -6.04 -8.07 1.68
CA ARG A 442 -5.94 -6.69 2.22
C ARG A 442 -5.93 -6.67 3.75
N MET A 443 -6.75 -7.52 4.40
CA MET A 443 -6.78 -7.62 5.87
C MET A 443 -5.45 -8.11 6.43
N LEU A 444 -4.89 -9.18 5.85
CA LEU A 444 -3.61 -9.74 6.29
C LEU A 444 -2.42 -8.81 6.00
N GLN A 445 -2.40 -8.17 4.82
CA GLN A 445 -1.36 -7.19 4.46
C GLN A 445 -1.32 -6.00 5.40
N SER A 446 -2.49 -5.51 5.82
CA SER A 446 -2.59 -4.37 6.76
C SER A 446 -2.23 -4.71 8.22
N GLY A 447 -2.01 -5.99 8.56
CA GLY A 447 -1.80 -6.40 9.95
C GLY A 447 -3.03 -6.23 10.85
N ALA A 448 -4.23 -6.39 10.28
CA ALA A 448 -5.47 -6.25 11.01
C ALA A 448 -5.73 -7.41 11.96
N GLU A 449 -6.31 -7.09 13.12
CA GLU A 449 -6.63 -8.09 14.13
C GLU A 449 -7.69 -9.08 13.62
N HIS A 450 -7.44 -10.37 13.82
CA HIS A 450 -8.32 -11.41 13.33
C HIS A 450 -8.29 -12.67 14.22
N PRO A 451 -9.38 -13.48 14.25
CA PRO A 451 -9.50 -14.63 15.15
C PRO A 451 -8.76 -15.89 14.68
N TRP A 452 -8.28 -15.92 13.43
CA TRP A 452 -7.57 -17.08 12.87
C TRP A 452 -6.11 -17.15 13.29
N LYS A 453 -5.45 -18.25 12.93
CA LYS A 453 -4.02 -18.43 13.21
C LYS A 453 -3.22 -17.29 12.57
N PRO A 454 -2.24 -16.69 13.27
CA PRO A 454 -1.50 -15.55 12.72
C PRO A 454 -0.70 -15.85 11.44
N ASP A 455 -0.41 -17.13 11.15
CA ASP A 455 0.32 -17.58 9.97
C ASP A 455 -0.59 -18.04 8.80
N ILE A 456 -1.91 -17.78 8.87
CA ILE A 456 -2.87 -18.22 7.86
C ILE A 456 -2.64 -17.52 6.51
N SER A 457 -2.43 -18.27 5.42
CA SER A 457 -2.29 -17.67 4.10
C SER A 457 -3.60 -16.98 3.65
N PRO A 458 -3.54 -15.95 2.77
CA PRO A 458 -4.74 -15.36 2.19
C PRO A 458 -5.67 -16.39 1.55
N ASP A 459 -5.13 -17.39 0.84
CA ASP A 459 -5.93 -18.43 0.20
C ASP A 459 -6.53 -19.43 1.21
N ASP A 460 -5.84 -19.78 2.31
CA ASP A 460 -6.40 -20.62 3.37
C ASP A 460 -7.52 -19.90 4.14
N LEU A 461 -7.38 -18.59 4.33
CA LEU A 461 -8.40 -17.77 4.93
C LEU A 461 -9.62 -17.62 4.00
N ALA A 462 -9.38 -17.37 2.70
CA ALA A 462 -10.44 -17.35 1.70
C ALA A 462 -11.15 -18.70 1.58
N HIS A 463 -10.43 -19.82 1.69
CA HIS A 463 -11.01 -21.15 1.83
C HIS A 463 -11.93 -21.23 3.05
N THR A 464 -11.46 -20.80 4.22
CA THR A 464 -12.27 -20.79 5.44
C THR A 464 -13.55 -19.96 5.30
N MET A 465 -13.47 -18.77 4.70
CA MET A 465 -14.64 -17.90 4.49
C MET A 465 -15.59 -18.44 3.41
N SER A 466 -15.08 -19.02 2.32
CA SER A 466 -15.92 -19.63 1.27
C SER A 466 -16.72 -20.84 1.75
N THR A 467 -16.20 -21.62 2.73
CA THR A 467 -16.99 -22.69 3.35
C THR A 467 -18.21 -22.18 4.13
N MET A 468 -18.24 -20.90 4.53
CA MET A 468 -19.39 -20.31 5.22
C MET A 468 -20.60 -20.06 4.31
N ILE A 469 -20.38 -20.14 2.99
CA ILE A 469 -21.37 -19.88 1.93
C ILE A 469 -21.49 -21.05 0.94
N ASP A 470 -21.03 -22.23 1.36
CA ASP A 470 -21.05 -23.49 0.60
C ASP A 470 -20.37 -23.39 -0.77
N LEU A 471 -19.29 -22.61 -0.88
CA LEU A 471 -18.45 -22.56 -2.07
C LEU A 471 -17.15 -23.33 -1.92
N SER A 472 -16.73 -23.98 -3.01
CA SER A 472 -15.44 -24.68 -3.08
C SER A 472 -14.32 -23.75 -3.53
N TRP A 473 -13.32 -23.55 -2.68
CA TRP A 473 -12.05 -22.93 -3.03
C TRP A 473 -11.09 -23.96 -3.63
N SER A 474 -11.16 -24.16 -4.94
CA SER A 474 -10.32 -25.14 -5.67
C SER A 474 -9.16 -24.46 -6.39
N ALA A 475 -8.14 -25.23 -6.80
CA ALA A 475 -7.02 -24.70 -7.59
C ALA A 475 -7.49 -24.01 -8.89
N GLN A 476 -8.54 -24.54 -9.53
CA GLN A 476 -9.14 -23.94 -10.73
C GLN A 476 -9.79 -22.59 -10.42
N ALA A 477 -10.43 -22.45 -9.25
CA ALA A 477 -11.03 -21.18 -8.84
C ALA A 477 -9.96 -20.12 -8.54
N ILE A 478 -8.87 -20.53 -7.87
CA ILE A 478 -7.71 -19.66 -7.59
C ILE A 478 -7.11 -19.15 -8.91
N GLU A 479 -6.83 -20.04 -9.86
CA GLU A 479 -6.29 -19.68 -11.18
C GLU A 479 -7.25 -18.78 -11.98
N ALA A 480 -8.56 -19.05 -11.91
CA ALA A 480 -9.57 -18.24 -12.58
C ALA A 480 -9.65 -16.80 -12.02
N VAL A 481 -9.55 -16.63 -10.71
CA VAL A 481 -9.50 -15.31 -10.07
C VAL A 481 -8.16 -14.62 -10.38
N GLY A 482 -7.03 -15.29 -10.12
CA GLY A 482 -5.69 -14.73 -10.29
C GLY A 482 -5.40 -14.28 -11.73
N SER A 483 -5.80 -15.05 -12.74
CA SER A 483 -5.60 -14.67 -14.15
C SER A 483 -6.34 -13.39 -14.54
N ARG A 484 -7.56 -13.18 -14.02
CA ARG A 484 -8.35 -11.97 -14.29
C ARG A 484 -7.84 -10.76 -13.52
N GLU A 485 -7.35 -10.97 -12.31
CA GLU A 485 -6.68 -9.90 -11.55
C GLU A 485 -5.39 -9.45 -12.22
N ALA A 486 -4.59 -10.38 -12.75
CA ALA A 486 -3.38 -10.06 -13.51
C ALA A 486 -3.69 -9.30 -14.81
N GLU A 487 -4.76 -9.67 -15.53
CA GLU A 487 -5.22 -8.90 -16.69
C GLU A 487 -5.67 -7.48 -16.29
N LEU A 488 -6.46 -7.35 -15.22
CA LEU A 488 -6.91 -6.05 -14.72
C LEU A 488 -5.72 -5.15 -14.35
N GLU A 489 -4.73 -5.71 -13.64
CA GLU A 489 -3.52 -5.00 -13.23
C GLU A 489 -2.77 -4.45 -14.45
N VAL A 490 -2.53 -5.29 -15.47
CA VAL A 490 -1.81 -4.88 -16.69
C VAL A 490 -2.60 -3.90 -17.55
N VAL A 491 -3.92 -4.04 -17.63
CA VAL A 491 -4.76 -3.09 -18.38
C VAL A 491 -4.76 -1.71 -17.72
N VAL A 492 -4.90 -1.65 -16.39
CA VAL A 492 -5.04 -0.38 -15.66
C VAL A 492 -3.71 0.34 -15.47
N HIS A 493 -2.63 -0.38 -15.20
CA HIS A 493 -1.30 0.19 -14.89
C HIS A 493 -0.35 0.17 -16.10
N GLY A 494 -0.77 -0.47 -17.20
CA GLY A 494 0.05 -0.70 -18.37
C GLY A 494 0.99 -1.90 -18.21
N GLY A 495 1.30 -2.54 -19.33
CA GLY A 495 2.22 -3.66 -19.36
C GLY A 495 2.07 -4.51 -20.61
N ASN A 496 2.92 -5.52 -20.72
CA ASN A 496 2.89 -6.48 -21.82
C ASN A 496 2.55 -7.89 -21.29
N ALA A 497 2.51 -8.88 -22.18
CA ALA A 497 2.23 -10.27 -21.80
C ALA A 497 3.20 -10.85 -20.76
N MET A 498 4.45 -10.37 -20.72
CA MET A 498 5.43 -10.77 -19.69
C MET A 498 5.08 -10.15 -18.33
N ALA A 499 4.66 -8.88 -18.30
CA ALA A 499 4.13 -8.24 -17.10
C ALA A 499 2.90 -9.00 -16.56
N GLU A 500 1.99 -9.43 -17.44
CA GLU A 500 0.79 -10.21 -17.07
C GLU A 500 1.15 -11.56 -16.46
N SER A 501 2.09 -12.29 -17.09
CA SER A 501 2.56 -13.56 -16.54
C SER A 501 3.25 -13.39 -15.19
N ASN A 502 4.00 -12.30 -14.99
CA ASN A 502 4.66 -12.00 -13.74
C ASN A 502 3.64 -11.60 -12.66
N ALA A 503 2.65 -10.78 -13.01
CA ALA A 503 1.56 -10.39 -12.12
C ALA A 503 0.76 -11.62 -11.66
N LEU A 504 0.44 -12.55 -12.57
CA LEU A 504 -0.20 -13.81 -12.21
C LEU A 504 0.65 -14.65 -11.26
N ALA A 505 1.95 -14.82 -11.55
CA ALA A 505 2.84 -15.59 -10.69
C ALA A 505 2.95 -14.98 -9.29
N ALA A 506 3.14 -13.66 -9.21
CA ALA A 506 3.19 -12.92 -7.95
C ALA A 506 1.87 -13.02 -7.17
N ASN A 507 0.73 -12.91 -7.87
CA ASN A 507 -0.60 -13.04 -7.29
C ASN A 507 -0.81 -14.44 -6.67
N LEU A 508 -0.47 -15.51 -7.40
CA LEU A 508 -0.58 -16.89 -6.89
C LEU A 508 0.37 -17.14 -5.72
N GLU A 509 1.61 -16.65 -5.78
CA GLU A 509 2.59 -16.79 -4.71
C GLU A 509 2.15 -16.05 -3.44
N SER A 510 1.64 -14.81 -3.58
CA SER A 510 1.13 -14.01 -2.46
C SER A 510 -0.12 -14.62 -1.80
N GLY A 511 -0.95 -15.32 -2.57
CA GLY A 511 -2.12 -16.03 -2.05
C GLY A 511 -1.77 -17.28 -1.26
N ALA A 512 -0.80 -18.06 -1.76
CA ALA A 512 -0.41 -19.34 -1.18
C ALA A 512 0.38 -19.24 0.14
N SER A 513 0.96 -18.06 0.43
CA SER A 513 1.90 -17.93 1.53
C SER A 513 1.97 -16.51 2.06
N GLN A 514 1.89 -16.37 3.39
CA GLN A 514 2.29 -15.13 4.06
C GLN A 514 3.82 -14.92 4.07
N LEU A 515 4.62 -15.97 3.80
CA LEU A 515 6.08 -15.98 4.00
C LEU A 515 6.89 -15.81 2.72
N THR A 516 6.35 -16.19 1.56
CA THR A 516 7.05 -16.20 0.26
C THR A 516 6.55 -15.16 -0.71
N ALA A 517 5.65 -14.24 -0.31
CA ALA A 517 5.54 -13.01 -1.08
C ALA A 517 6.95 -12.39 -1.17
N THR A 518 7.40 -12.11 -2.39
CA THR A 518 8.65 -11.44 -2.81
C THR A 518 9.01 -10.28 -1.86
N PRO A 519 10.27 -9.74 -1.79
CA PRO A 519 10.59 -8.64 -0.86
C PRO A 519 9.59 -7.49 -1.05
N GLY A 520 8.67 -7.40 -0.10
CA GLY A 520 7.36 -6.78 -0.31
C GLY A 520 6.41 -7.21 0.84
N PRO A 521 5.52 -6.33 1.29
CA PRO A 521 5.06 -6.31 2.67
C PRO A 521 3.87 -7.23 2.91
N SER A 522 4.14 -8.52 3.05
CA SER A 522 3.16 -9.50 3.55
C SER A 522 3.21 -9.68 5.07
N ARG A 523 4.04 -8.89 5.77
CA ARG A 523 4.16 -8.95 7.22
C ARG A 523 3.48 -7.75 7.84
N GLY A 524 2.32 -7.97 8.45
CA GLY A 524 2.05 -7.25 9.69
C GLY A 524 3.17 -7.58 10.67
N TYR A 525 3.82 -6.56 11.21
CA TYR A 525 5.00 -6.73 12.08
C TYR A 525 4.69 -7.59 13.31
N ARG A 526 3.46 -7.47 13.83
CA ARG A 526 2.94 -8.24 14.96
C ARG A 526 2.93 -9.73 14.65
N GLU A 527 2.46 -10.12 13.47
CA GLU A 527 2.38 -11.50 12.99
C GLU A 527 3.79 -12.06 12.76
N SER A 528 4.71 -11.25 12.23
CA SER A 528 6.13 -11.62 12.09
C SER A 528 6.79 -11.89 13.44
N LEU A 529 6.55 -11.03 14.44
CA LEU A 529 7.09 -11.24 15.80
C LEU A 529 6.45 -12.46 16.47
N ALA A 530 5.13 -12.64 16.35
CA ALA A 530 4.43 -13.79 16.90
C ALA A 530 4.92 -15.10 16.27
N THR A 531 5.12 -15.12 14.95
CA THR A 531 5.62 -16.28 14.21
C THR A 531 7.09 -16.55 14.54
N SER A 532 7.93 -15.53 14.63
CA SER A 532 9.32 -15.66 15.08
C SER A 532 9.42 -16.23 16.50
N GLY A 533 8.56 -15.75 17.41
CA GLY A 533 8.45 -16.28 18.76
C GLY A 533 8.04 -17.75 18.79
N ARG A 534 7.04 -18.15 17.96
CA ARG A 534 6.64 -19.55 17.81
C ARG A 534 7.74 -20.41 17.20
N MET A 535 8.40 -19.96 16.14
CA MET A 535 9.52 -20.69 15.51
C MET A 535 10.66 -20.88 16.49
N SER A 536 10.99 -19.84 17.26
CA SER A 536 12.00 -19.92 18.32
C SER A 536 11.60 -20.90 19.41
N HIS A 537 10.32 -20.92 19.79
CA HIS A 537 9.80 -21.90 20.74
C HIS A 537 9.85 -23.34 20.20
N GLU A 538 9.46 -23.56 18.94
CA GLU A 538 9.51 -24.88 18.31
C GLU A 538 10.96 -25.36 18.12
N LEU A 539 11.86 -24.47 17.68
CA LEU A 539 13.30 -24.76 17.60
C LEU A 539 13.88 -25.11 18.97
N TYR A 540 13.47 -24.40 20.02
CA TYR A 540 13.86 -24.71 21.38
C TYR A 540 13.35 -26.11 21.81
N GLN A 541 12.09 -26.43 21.53
CA GLN A 541 11.52 -27.76 21.82
C GLN A 541 12.25 -28.87 21.03
N ARG A 542 12.50 -28.67 19.74
CA ARG A 542 13.23 -29.64 18.88
C ARG A 542 14.68 -29.77 19.32
N GLY A 543 15.33 -28.68 19.72
CA GLY A 543 16.67 -28.69 20.32
C GLY A 543 16.73 -29.55 21.58
N GLY A 544 15.73 -29.40 22.47
CA GLY A 544 15.59 -30.26 23.65
C GLY A 544 15.40 -31.74 23.30
N GLN A 545 14.64 -32.07 22.25
CA GLN A 545 14.47 -33.45 21.78
C GLN A 545 15.78 -34.04 21.24
N VAL A 546 16.54 -33.26 20.46
CA VAL A 546 17.86 -33.69 19.95
C VAL A 546 18.81 -33.95 21.10
N GLN A 547 18.89 -33.03 22.07
CA GLN A 547 19.74 -33.19 23.25
C GLN A 547 19.36 -34.44 24.07
N TRP A 548 18.06 -34.71 24.23
CA TRP A 548 17.57 -35.92 24.89
C TRP A 548 17.94 -37.20 24.12
N LEU A 549 17.79 -37.19 22.79
CA LEU A 549 18.17 -38.32 21.93
C LEU A 549 19.68 -38.58 21.98
N GLU A 550 20.51 -37.53 21.93
CA GLU A 550 21.96 -37.66 22.08
C GLU A 550 22.35 -38.22 23.45
N ALA A 551 21.76 -37.72 24.53
CA ALA A 551 22.00 -38.25 25.87
C ALA A 551 21.60 -39.73 25.97
N THR A 552 20.48 -40.11 25.34
CA THR A 552 20.01 -41.49 25.29
C THR A 552 20.94 -42.38 24.46
N LEU A 553 21.46 -41.89 23.33
CA LEU A 553 22.44 -42.60 22.51
C LEU A 553 23.76 -42.80 23.27
N ARG A 554 24.29 -41.75 23.92
CA ARG A 554 25.51 -41.87 24.76
C ARG A 554 25.33 -42.88 25.89
N ALA A 555 24.18 -42.89 26.55
CA ALA A 555 23.89 -43.87 27.60
C ALA A 555 23.79 -45.31 27.05
N ARG A 556 23.30 -45.48 25.81
CA ARG A 556 23.28 -46.77 25.12
C ARG A 556 24.66 -47.22 24.72
N ASP A 557 25.48 -46.34 24.16
CA ASP A 557 26.85 -46.65 23.75
C ASP A 557 27.70 -47.05 24.97
N ALA A 558 27.54 -46.36 26.10
CA ALA A 558 28.19 -46.75 27.36
C ALA A 558 27.78 -48.16 27.81
N ARG A 559 26.48 -48.50 27.70
CA ARG A 559 25.96 -49.83 28.04
C ARG A 559 26.43 -50.92 27.08
N VAL A 560 26.54 -50.61 25.79
CA VAL A 560 27.14 -51.53 24.80
C VAL A 560 28.60 -51.76 25.13
N GLY A 561 29.36 -50.72 25.46
CA GLY A 561 30.75 -50.84 25.89
C GLY A 561 30.91 -51.69 27.16
N GLU A 562 30.00 -51.54 28.14
CA GLU A 562 29.99 -52.36 29.35
C GLU A 562 29.68 -53.84 29.03
N LEU A 563 28.71 -54.09 28.15
CA LEU A 563 28.40 -55.45 27.67
C LEU A 563 29.58 -56.06 26.92
N GLU A 564 30.24 -55.30 26.05
CA GLU A 564 31.46 -55.73 25.33
C GLU A 564 32.59 -56.06 26.31
N HIS A 565 32.81 -55.21 27.32
CA HIS A 565 33.80 -55.46 28.36
C HIS A 565 33.48 -56.73 29.15
N THR A 566 32.22 -56.91 29.54
CA THR A 566 31.75 -58.11 30.24
C THR A 566 31.91 -59.36 29.37
N LEU A 567 31.61 -59.28 28.07
CA LEU A 567 31.80 -60.38 27.11
C LEU A 567 33.28 -60.71 26.92
N GLY A 568 34.15 -59.70 26.92
CA GLY A 568 35.61 -59.85 26.95
C GLY A 568 36.09 -60.60 28.19
N GLN A 569 35.63 -60.19 29.37
CA GLN A 569 35.95 -60.87 30.64
C GLN A 569 35.44 -62.31 30.68
N VAL A 570 34.22 -62.56 30.19
CA VAL A 570 33.67 -63.93 30.07
C VAL A 570 34.52 -64.75 29.09
N ARG A 571 34.94 -64.17 27.96
CA ARG A 571 35.78 -64.82 26.95
C ARG A 571 37.21 -65.10 27.46
N ASP A 572 37.71 -64.30 28.39
CA ASP A 572 39.01 -64.49 29.03
C ASP A 572 38.97 -65.34 30.31
N SER A 573 37.78 -65.56 30.88
CA SER A 573 37.61 -66.49 31.99
C SER A 573 38.07 -67.91 31.60
N THR A 574 38.79 -68.53 32.52
CA THR A 574 39.33 -69.89 32.36
C THR A 574 38.24 -70.93 32.09
N SER A 575 37.01 -70.68 32.56
CA SER A 575 35.81 -71.49 32.29
C SER A 575 35.41 -71.48 30.80
N PHE A 576 35.54 -70.35 30.10
CA PHE A 576 35.20 -70.23 28.68
C PHE A 576 36.31 -70.78 27.76
N LYS A 577 37.58 -70.67 28.16
CA LYS A 577 38.71 -71.28 27.45
C LYS A 577 38.68 -72.82 27.52
N ILE A 578 38.12 -73.39 28.59
CA ILE A 578 37.86 -74.84 28.70
C ILE A 578 36.63 -75.25 27.86
N GLY A 579 35.58 -74.41 27.80
CA GLY A 579 34.40 -74.67 26.95
C GLY A 579 34.68 -74.61 25.44
N ARG A 580 35.61 -73.76 24.98
CA ARG A 580 35.93 -73.57 23.55
C ARG A 580 36.72 -74.75 22.93
N GLY A 581 37.24 -75.67 23.74
CA GLY A 581 37.83 -76.94 23.28
C GLY A 581 36.83 -78.08 23.10
N VAL A 582 35.59 -77.93 23.59
CA VAL A 582 34.61 -79.03 23.65
C VAL A 582 33.36 -78.77 22.80
N THR A 583 33.14 -77.54 22.31
CA THR A 583 31.95 -77.22 21.50
C THR A 583 32.28 -76.54 20.17
N TYR A 584 32.68 -77.34 19.17
CA TYR A 584 32.18 -77.18 17.79
C TYR A 584 32.32 -78.52 17.05
N PRO A 585 31.32 -79.02 16.29
CA PRO A 585 30.22 -78.29 15.66
C PRO A 585 28.83 -78.81 16.04
N GLY A 586 27.84 -77.92 16.09
CA GLY A 586 26.44 -78.32 16.26
C GLY A 586 25.49 -77.14 16.19
N ARG A 587 24.99 -76.85 14.99
CA ARG A 587 23.89 -75.91 14.72
C ARG A 587 22.66 -76.31 15.56
N ALA A 588 22.27 -75.51 16.54
CA ALA A 588 20.88 -75.28 16.96
C ALA A 588 20.83 -74.49 18.29
N ALA A 589 20.73 -73.16 18.21
CA ALA A 589 20.17 -72.35 19.30
C ALA A 589 19.78 -70.93 18.81
N MET A 590 19.01 -70.84 17.74
CA MET A 590 18.38 -69.58 17.31
C MET A 590 17.04 -69.38 18.06
N GLY A 591 17.09 -69.43 19.39
CA GLY A 591 15.91 -69.25 20.26
C GLY A 591 15.91 -67.94 21.05
N SER A 592 17.07 -67.43 21.41
CA SER A 592 17.18 -66.39 22.45
C SER A 592 17.44 -64.97 21.91
N ALA A 593 17.78 -64.82 20.63
CA ALA A 593 17.91 -63.50 19.98
C ALA A 593 16.55 -62.84 19.65
N ARG A 594 15.45 -63.59 19.75
CA ARG A 594 14.11 -63.15 19.34
C ARG A 594 13.44 -62.18 20.32
N HIS A 595 13.76 -62.26 21.61
CA HIS A 595 13.22 -61.34 22.63
C HIS A 595 14.04 -60.04 22.75
N ALA A 596 15.31 -60.05 22.37
CA ALA A 596 16.15 -58.85 22.30
C ALA A 596 15.82 -57.97 21.07
N ALA A 597 15.52 -58.58 19.92
CA ALA A 597 15.21 -57.83 18.70
C ALA A 597 13.82 -57.15 18.72
N ILE A 598 12.85 -57.69 19.47
CA ILE A 598 11.48 -57.12 19.56
C ILE A 598 11.39 -56.02 20.63
N SER A 599 12.30 -55.99 21.60
CA SER A 599 12.38 -54.92 22.62
C SER A 599 13.18 -53.69 22.16
N MET A 600 13.70 -53.70 20.93
CA MET A 600 14.52 -52.62 20.34
C MET A 600 13.77 -51.70 19.35
N LEU A 601 12.45 -51.85 19.18
CA LEU A 601 11.67 -51.00 18.26
C LEU A 601 10.89 -49.89 19.02
N PRO A 602 10.88 -48.64 18.52
CA PRO A 602 10.12 -47.54 19.12
C PRO A 602 8.60 -47.84 19.19
N PRO A 603 7.85 -47.27 20.15
CA PRO A 603 6.46 -47.65 20.44
C PRO A 603 5.43 -47.37 19.33
N GLY A 604 5.81 -46.79 18.18
CA GLY A 604 4.93 -46.63 17.00
C GLY A 604 5.17 -47.62 15.85
N PHE A 605 6.26 -48.40 15.87
CA PHE A 605 6.70 -49.20 14.71
C PHE A 605 6.38 -50.70 14.79
N VAL A 606 5.90 -51.17 15.93
CA VAL A 606 5.54 -52.59 16.18
C VAL A 606 4.44 -53.12 15.23
N PRO A 607 3.38 -52.35 14.87
CA PRO A 607 2.34 -52.83 13.95
C PRO A 607 2.86 -53.01 12.52
N ARG A 608 3.74 -52.11 12.06
CA ARG A 608 4.31 -52.12 10.70
C ARG A 608 5.36 -53.23 10.52
N ALA A 609 6.18 -53.46 11.53
CA ALA A 609 7.15 -54.56 11.53
C ALA A 609 6.45 -55.94 11.51
N ARG A 610 5.34 -56.10 12.26
CA ARG A 610 4.53 -57.33 12.21
C ARG A 610 3.91 -57.58 10.84
N LEU A 611 3.47 -56.54 10.13
CA LEU A 611 2.91 -56.64 8.78
C LEU A 611 3.97 -57.01 7.72
N ALA A 612 5.18 -56.45 7.81
CA ALA A 612 6.28 -56.79 6.90
C ALA A 612 6.74 -58.25 7.06
N VAL A 613 6.84 -58.73 8.31
CA VAL A 613 7.19 -60.13 8.61
C VAL A 613 6.08 -61.09 8.15
N ARG A 614 4.81 -60.72 8.27
CA ARG A 614 3.67 -61.53 7.79
C ARG A 614 3.63 -61.63 6.26
N ARG A 615 4.05 -60.59 5.53
CA ARG A 615 4.20 -60.60 4.06
C ARG A 615 5.37 -61.48 3.61
N LEU A 616 6.49 -61.47 4.33
CA LEU A 616 7.64 -62.33 4.04
C LEU A 616 7.34 -63.82 4.30
N LEU A 617 6.60 -64.14 5.37
CA LEU A 617 6.20 -65.53 5.66
C LEU A 617 5.16 -66.07 4.66
N ASN A 618 4.24 -65.23 4.20
CA ASN A 618 3.27 -65.62 3.16
C ASN A 618 3.93 -65.78 1.77
N ALA A 619 5.06 -65.10 1.51
CA ALA A 619 5.83 -65.27 0.29
C ALA A 619 6.68 -66.56 0.29
N GLN A 620 7.07 -67.07 1.46
CA GLN A 620 7.74 -68.37 1.59
C GLN A 620 6.80 -69.57 1.56
N ALA A 621 5.52 -69.40 1.86
CA ALA A 621 4.51 -70.47 1.78
C ALA A 621 3.94 -70.70 0.36
N ARG A 622 4.40 -69.94 -0.65
CA ARG A 622 4.02 -70.07 -2.07
C ARG A 622 5.20 -70.45 -2.99
N ARG A 623 6.29 -70.99 -2.44
CA ARG A 623 7.39 -71.60 -3.20
C ARG A 623 7.49 -73.07 -2.92
#